data_AF-A0A2H3CAJ5-F1
#
_entry.id   AF-A0A2H3CAJ5-F1
#
_cell.length_a   1.000
_cell.length_b   1.000
_cell.length_c   1.000
_cell.angle_alpha   90.00
_cell.angle_beta   90.00
_cell.angle_gamma   90.00
#
_symmetry.space_group_name_H-M   'P 1'
#
loop_
_entity.id
_entity.type
_entity.pdbx_description
1 polymer ?
#
loop_
_entity_poly.entity_id
_entity_poly.type
_entity_poly.pdbx_seq_one_letter_code
_entity_poly.pdbx_strand_id
1 'polypeptide(L)'
;MKTSGAFSTSLLLLSLAFNAAGRPSHADRLQRRRTTSILNNPAPQPDLPTVQEAQAAAATVDLNLDDIQADILVGMKKKKELFFFFGIQNATDFKNKLATDIHPLITSTTQILDITTQPLTAVNVAFSQSGLTALGITDNLGDQFYSQGQEADSAAIGDPGTGNWVQSFAGTSVHGVFLLASDTIDNVDETLSNLTSILGDSIGELHRVQGEARPGSEEGHEHFGYMDGISQPAVKGFTQSPLPGQLAVDAGEILLAEDGDSTTRPPWAKDGSFLVFRQMEQLVPEFNKFLLDNPISEPGILTSEEGSALLGARMVGRWKSGAPVDLAPLFDDPTLAVDPTRNNNFTYLHDDQSNTNQTRCPFSAHTRKTRPRGDFSPENTANHIIRAGIPYGPEG
;
A
#
# COMPACT_ATOMS: atom_id res chain seq x y z
N MET A 1 -26.18 -77.49 25.72
CA MET A 1 -24.82 -77.49 26.30
C MET A 1 -23.90 -76.86 25.27
N LYS A 2 -23.28 -75.72 25.61
CA LYS A 2 -22.25 -74.95 24.85
C LYS A 2 -22.72 -74.24 23.57
N THR A 3 -22.36 -73.00 23.21
CA THR A 3 -21.72 -71.81 23.82
C THR A 3 -21.81 -70.75 22.69
N SER A 4 -22.55 -69.65 22.84
CA SER A 4 -22.05 -68.28 23.02
C SER A 4 -20.68 -67.96 22.42
N GLY A 5 -20.66 -67.06 21.42
CA GLY A 5 -19.47 -66.37 20.90
C GLY A 5 -19.89 -65.07 20.22
N ALA A 6 -20.04 -64.01 21.02
CA ALA A 6 -20.28 -62.65 20.55
C ALA A 6 -18.91 -61.98 20.27
N PHE A 7 -18.74 -61.43 19.08
CA PHE A 7 -17.61 -60.55 18.76
C PHE A 7 -17.87 -59.17 19.37
N SER A 8 -17.10 -58.84 20.41
CA SER A 8 -17.01 -57.49 20.97
C SER A 8 -16.07 -56.65 20.10
N THR A 9 -16.61 -55.61 19.46
CA THR A 9 -15.81 -54.56 18.81
C THR A 9 -15.64 -53.43 19.82
N SER A 10 -14.46 -53.35 20.43
CA SER A 10 -14.10 -52.24 21.32
C SER A 10 -13.97 -50.95 20.51
N LEU A 11 -14.97 -50.08 20.58
CA LEU A 11 -14.89 -48.69 20.12
C LEU A 11 -14.18 -47.88 21.23
N LEU A 12 -12.93 -47.50 20.99
CA LEU A 12 -12.23 -46.55 21.84
C LEU A 12 -12.88 -45.17 21.64
N LEU A 13 -13.72 -44.75 22.59
CA LEU A 13 -14.17 -43.37 22.72
C LEU A 13 -13.00 -42.52 23.25
N LEU A 14 -12.26 -41.91 22.34
CA LEU A 14 -11.29 -40.87 22.68
C LEU A 14 -12.07 -39.57 22.95
N SER A 15 -12.41 -39.33 24.21
CA SER A 15 -12.94 -38.04 24.67
C SER A 15 -11.83 -36.99 24.56
N LEU A 16 -11.83 -36.22 23.47
CA LEU A 16 -11.07 -34.98 23.36
C LEU A 16 -11.71 -33.95 24.29
N ALA A 17 -11.16 -33.82 25.50
CA ALA A 17 -11.41 -32.68 26.35
C ALA A 17 -10.84 -31.45 25.64
N PHE A 18 -11.72 -30.64 25.03
CA PHE A 18 -11.40 -29.26 24.72
C PHE A 18 -11.20 -28.54 26.06
N ASN A 19 -9.95 -28.45 26.50
CA ASN A 19 -9.58 -27.42 27.45
C ASN A 19 -9.88 -26.09 26.76
N ALA A 20 -10.91 -25.40 27.22
CA ALA A 20 -11.11 -23.99 26.95
C ALA A 20 -9.93 -23.23 27.59
N ALA A 21 -8.80 -23.21 26.90
CA ALA A 21 -7.77 -22.22 27.16
C ALA A 21 -8.45 -20.87 26.93
N GLY A 22 -8.57 -20.09 28.02
CA GLY A 22 -9.19 -18.77 27.96
C GLY A 22 -8.56 -17.96 26.82
N ARG A 23 -9.40 -17.28 26.03
CA ARG A 23 -8.92 -16.29 25.07
C ARG A 23 -8.02 -15.31 25.85
N PRO A 24 -6.76 -15.09 25.42
CA PRO A 24 -5.91 -14.13 26.08
C PRO A 24 -6.62 -12.78 26.11
N SER A 25 -6.58 -12.11 27.25
CA SER A 25 -7.16 -10.79 27.41
C SER A 25 -6.47 -9.79 26.47
N HIS A 26 -7.12 -8.67 26.16
CA HIS A 26 -6.51 -7.59 25.36
C HIS A 26 -5.14 -7.14 25.91
N ALA A 27 -4.96 -7.23 27.24
CA ALA A 27 -3.71 -6.93 27.92
C ALA A 27 -2.57 -7.93 27.64
N ASP A 28 -2.87 -9.19 27.30
CA ASP A 28 -1.85 -10.20 26.98
C ASP A 28 -1.27 -10.04 25.57
N ARG A 29 -2.01 -9.42 24.64
CA ARG A 29 -1.52 -9.15 23.27
C ARG A 29 -0.52 -8.00 23.20
N LEU A 30 -0.48 -7.14 24.23
CA LEU A 30 0.48 -6.05 24.38
C LEU A 30 1.88 -6.51 24.87
N GLN A 31 2.13 -7.81 25.07
CA GLN A 31 3.38 -8.29 25.68
C GLN A 31 4.36 -9.03 24.75
N ARG A 32 4.03 -9.32 23.48
CA ARG A 32 5.03 -9.84 22.54
C ARG A 32 5.78 -8.70 21.87
N ARG A 33 6.83 -8.21 22.55
CA ARG A 33 7.80 -7.31 21.91
C ARG A 33 8.44 -8.04 20.73
N ARG A 34 8.29 -7.49 19.52
CA ARG A 34 8.98 -8.02 18.35
C ARG A 34 10.47 -7.73 18.47
N THR A 35 11.28 -8.62 17.88
CA THR A 35 12.73 -8.43 17.72
C THR A 35 13.10 -8.16 16.27
N THR A 36 12.14 -8.30 15.35
CA THR A 36 12.27 -8.05 13.92
C THR A 36 11.05 -7.27 13.42
N SER A 37 11.27 -6.38 12.46
CA SER A 37 10.21 -5.54 11.90
C SER A 37 9.17 -6.37 11.16
N ILE A 38 7.88 -6.03 11.26
CA ILE A 38 6.86 -6.51 10.31
C ILE A 38 7.06 -5.94 8.92
N LEU A 39 7.76 -4.82 8.83
CA LEU A 39 7.93 -4.11 7.57
C LEU A 39 9.02 -4.75 6.72
N ASN A 40 8.77 -4.79 5.42
CA ASN A 40 9.76 -5.12 4.40
C ASN A 40 10.62 -3.88 4.09
N ASN A 41 11.90 -4.10 3.76
CA ASN A 41 12.79 -3.01 3.36
C ASN A 41 13.78 -3.46 2.26
N PRO A 42 13.29 -3.62 1.02
CA PRO A 42 14.14 -3.94 -0.13
C PRO A 42 15.20 -2.86 -0.34
N ALA A 43 16.44 -3.25 -0.65
CA ALA A 43 17.59 -2.34 -0.71
C ALA A 43 17.45 -1.11 -1.63
N PRO A 44 16.76 -1.18 -2.80
CA PRO A 44 16.52 0.01 -3.62
C PRO A 44 15.54 1.02 -3.02
N GLN A 45 14.72 0.63 -2.04
CA GLN A 45 13.78 1.55 -1.38
C GLN A 45 14.52 2.35 -0.31
N PRO A 46 14.15 3.63 -0.11
CA PRO A 46 14.69 4.40 1.00
C PRO A 46 14.22 3.82 2.34
N ASP A 47 15.09 3.94 3.34
CA ASP A 47 14.75 3.64 4.73
C ASP A 47 13.66 4.61 5.23
N LEU A 48 12.81 4.13 6.13
CA LEU A 48 11.92 5.01 6.89
C LEU A 48 12.74 5.81 7.91
N PRO A 49 12.28 6.99 8.33
CA PRO A 49 12.85 7.65 9.50
C PRO A 49 12.73 6.74 10.73
N THR A 50 13.72 6.82 11.62
CA THR A 50 13.56 6.26 12.97
C THR A 50 12.43 6.98 13.69
N VAL A 51 11.85 6.34 14.72
CA VAL A 51 10.79 6.97 15.53
C VAL A 51 11.24 8.30 16.12
N GLN A 52 12.51 8.44 16.52
CA GLN A 52 13.05 9.68 17.07
C GLN A 52 13.18 10.78 16.00
N GLU A 53 13.64 10.44 14.79
CA GLU A 53 13.72 11.39 13.68
C GLU A 53 12.33 11.86 13.25
N ALA A 54 11.37 10.94 13.15
CA ALA A 54 9.99 11.24 12.81
C ALA A 54 9.34 12.14 13.88
N GLN A 55 9.49 11.82 15.17
CA GLN A 55 9.00 12.66 16.27
C GLN A 55 9.64 14.05 16.29
N ALA A 56 10.95 14.12 16.03
CA ALA A 56 11.65 15.40 15.94
C ALA A 56 11.15 16.24 14.76
N ALA A 57 10.89 15.62 13.60
CA ALA A 57 10.31 16.31 12.45
C ALA A 57 8.88 16.77 12.75
N ALA A 58 8.05 15.91 13.33
CA ALA A 58 6.65 16.18 13.65
C ALA A 58 6.51 17.39 14.59
N ALA A 59 7.38 17.50 15.60
CA ALA A 59 7.42 18.62 16.52
C ALA A 59 7.71 19.98 15.86
N THR A 60 8.30 20.01 14.66
CA THR A 60 8.55 21.28 13.95
C THR A 60 7.32 21.87 13.28
N VAL A 61 6.27 21.06 13.10
CA VAL A 61 5.02 21.45 12.41
C VAL A 61 3.76 21.04 13.20
N ASP A 62 3.92 20.68 14.49
CA ASP A 62 2.83 20.28 15.39
C ASP A 62 1.99 19.07 14.90
N LEU A 63 2.65 18.12 14.23
CA LEU A 63 1.99 16.91 13.73
C LEU A 63 1.90 15.81 14.80
N ASN A 64 0.74 15.17 14.93
CA ASN A 64 0.53 14.10 15.92
C ASN A 64 0.64 12.69 15.29
N LEU A 65 1.84 12.12 15.28
CA LEU A 65 2.09 10.78 14.71
C LEU A 65 1.40 9.63 15.46
N ASP A 66 0.91 9.86 16.68
CA ASP A 66 0.13 8.87 17.43
C ASP A 66 -1.33 8.81 16.98
N ASP A 67 -1.82 9.82 16.27
CA ASP A 67 -3.22 9.93 15.78
C ASP A 67 -3.33 9.72 14.26
N ILE A 68 -2.19 9.59 13.56
CA ILE A 68 -2.14 9.27 12.14
C ILE A 68 -2.04 7.76 11.96
N GLN A 69 -2.92 7.20 11.12
CA GLN A 69 -2.89 5.78 10.78
C GLN A 69 -1.61 5.42 10.01
N ALA A 70 -0.94 4.36 10.45
CA ALA A 70 0.38 3.92 10.00
C ALA A 70 0.61 3.97 8.48
N ASP A 71 -0.33 3.43 7.70
CA ASP A 71 -0.16 3.24 6.26
C ASP A 71 -0.11 4.54 5.46
N ILE A 72 -0.65 5.63 6.01
CA ILE A 72 -0.70 6.95 5.35
C ILE A 72 0.71 7.49 5.09
N LEU A 73 1.63 7.33 6.04
CA LEU A 73 2.99 7.89 5.95
C LEU A 73 4.08 6.83 5.73
N VAL A 74 3.81 5.56 6.04
CA VAL A 74 4.82 4.48 5.94
C VAL A 74 4.90 3.83 4.54
N GLY A 75 3.78 3.69 3.82
CA GLY A 75 3.78 3.17 2.45
C GLY A 75 4.00 1.66 2.29
N MET A 76 4.52 1.24 1.11
CA MET A 76 4.57 -0.14 0.53
C MET A 76 5.35 -1.22 1.30
N LYS A 77 5.70 -1.00 2.56
CA LYS A 77 6.68 -1.83 3.28
C LYS A 77 6.04 -3.06 3.93
N LYS A 78 5.15 -3.76 3.23
CA LYS A 78 4.38 -4.90 3.76
C LYS A 78 4.80 -6.21 3.11
N LYS A 79 4.75 -7.31 3.86
CA LYS A 79 5.01 -8.66 3.32
C LYS A 79 3.71 -9.37 2.92
N LYS A 80 2.71 -9.32 3.78
CA LYS A 80 1.36 -9.81 3.55
C LYS A 80 0.39 -8.69 3.87
N GLU A 81 -0.63 -8.52 3.06
CA GLU A 81 -1.71 -7.58 3.34
C GLU A 81 -3.06 -8.12 2.90
N LEU A 82 -4.09 -7.96 3.72
CA LEU A 82 -5.47 -8.21 3.33
C LEU A 82 -6.26 -6.91 3.37
N PHE A 83 -6.93 -6.61 2.25
CA PHE A 83 -7.99 -5.61 2.18
C PHE A 83 -9.32 -6.30 2.40
N PHE A 84 -10.00 -6.00 3.50
CA PHE A 84 -11.31 -6.57 3.84
C PHE A 84 -12.40 -5.50 3.70
N PHE A 85 -13.18 -5.59 2.62
CA PHE A 85 -14.24 -4.63 2.27
C PHE A 85 -15.57 -5.05 2.88
N PHE A 86 -16.25 -4.10 3.54
CA PHE A 86 -17.48 -4.37 4.28
C PHE A 86 -18.58 -3.34 4.03
N GLY A 87 -19.82 -3.78 4.20
CA GLY A 87 -21.02 -2.96 4.32
C GLY A 87 -21.50 -2.93 5.78
N ILE A 88 -21.96 -1.79 6.26
CA ILE A 88 -22.49 -1.62 7.62
C ILE A 88 -23.97 -2.02 7.64
N GLN A 89 -24.33 -2.96 8.51
CA GLN A 89 -25.68 -3.51 8.64
C GLN A 89 -26.42 -2.96 9.87
N ASN A 90 -25.69 -2.65 10.95
CA ASN A 90 -26.23 -2.01 12.14
C ASN A 90 -25.26 -0.91 12.61
N ALA A 91 -25.58 0.34 12.28
CA ALA A 91 -24.73 1.49 12.56
C ALA A 91 -24.49 1.73 14.06
N THR A 92 -25.50 1.48 14.91
CA THR A 92 -25.38 1.67 16.36
C THR A 92 -24.41 0.67 16.96
N ASP A 93 -24.58 -0.62 16.64
CA ASP A 93 -23.69 -1.66 17.15
C ASP A 93 -22.28 -1.52 16.58
N PHE A 94 -22.17 -1.15 15.29
CA PHE A 94 -20.88 -0.90 14.65
C PHE A 94 -20.13 0.23 15.36
N LYS A 95 -20.76 1.39 15.60
CA LYS A 95 -20.13 2.52 16.30
C LYS A 95 -19.64 2.14 17.69
N ASN A 96 -20.47 1.43 18.46
CA ASN A 96 -20.12 1.00 19.81
C ASN A 96 -18.86 0.13 19.78
N LYS A 97 -18.87 -0.93 18.95
CA LYS A 97 -17.74 -1.86 18.81
C LYS A 97 -16.50 -1.20 18.20
N LEU A 98 -16.68 -0.29 17.25
CA LEU A 98 -15.60 0.49 16.66
C LEU A 98 -14.86 1.28 17.76
N ALA A 99 -15.60 1.97 18.62
CA ALA A 99 -15.02 2.77 19.69
C ALA A 99 -14.37 1.92 20.80
N THR A 100 -14.98 0.79 21.18
CA THR A 100 -14.52 0.01 22.34
C THR A 100 -13.46 -1.03 22.00
N ASP A 101 -13.62 -1.74 20.89
CA ASP A 101 -12.90 -2.98 20.62
C ASP A 101 -11.98 -2.89 19.38
N ILE A 102 -12.32 -2.04 18.41
CA ILE A 102 -11.55 -1.90 17.16
C ILE A 102 -10.55 -0.75 17.25
N HIS A 103 -10.94 0.41 17.79
CA HIS A 103 -10.06 1.57 17.92
C HIS A 103 -8.71 1.23 18.60
N PRO A 104 -8.65 0.45 19.70
CA PRO A 104 -7.38 0.03 20.29
C PRO A 104 -6.49 -0.87 19.41
N LEU A 105 -7.03 -1.43 18.32
CA LEU A 105 -6.29 -2.24 17.36
C LEU A 105 -5.68 -1.41 16.23
N ILE A 106 -6.16 -0.18 16.00
CA ILE A 106 -5.69 0.67 14.91
C ILE A 106 -4.24 1.08 15.18
N THR A 107 -3.37 0.81 14.20
CA THR A 107 -1.93 1.03 14.32
C THR A 107 -1.58 2.44 13.87
N SER A 108 -0.95 3.23 14.75
CA SER A 108 -0.49 4.58 14.45
C SER A 108 0.88 4.61 13.77
N THR A 109 1.24 5.76 13.19
CA THR A 109 2.57 6.00 12.60
C THR A 109 3.69 5.83 13.63
N THR A 110 3.53 6.33 14.86
CA THR A 110 4.55 6.11 15.90
C THR A 110 4.72 4.61 16.23
N GLN A 111 3.62 3.88 16.38
CA GLN A 111 3.64 2.46 16.76
C GLN A 111 4.32 1.59 15.70
N ILE A 112 4.11 1.89 14.41
CA ILE A 112 4.68 1.09 13.34
C ILE A 112 6.19 1.34 13.14
N LEU A 113 6.70 2.51 13.54
CA LEU A 113 8.13 2.86 13.39
C LEU A 113 9.04 2.24 14.46
N ASP A 114 8.50 1.91 15.64
CA ASP A 114 9.26 1.26 16.70
C ASP A 114 8.98 -0.24 16.75
N ILE A 115 9.99 -1.05 16.40
CA ILE A 115 9.90 -2.53 16.40
C ILE A 115 9.35 -3.08 17.73
N THR A 116 9.62 -2.41 18.85
CA THR A 116 9.17 -2.89 20.17
C THR A 116 7.68 -2.67 20.43
N THR A 117 7.04 -1.77 19.68
CA THR A 117 5.61 -1.44 19.77
C THR A 117 4.80 -1.92 18.56
N GLN A 118 5.47 -2.37 17.48
CA GLN A 118 4.83 -3.00 16.33
C GLN A 118 3.94 -4.20 16.75
N PRO A 119 2.68 -4.25 16.29
CA PRO A 119 1.81 -5.39 16.54
C PRO A 119 2.21 -6.61 15.69
N LEU A 120 1.61 -7.78 15.98
CA LEU A 120 1.73 -8.94 15.09
C LEU A 120 1.09 -8.67 13.73
N THR A 121 -0.03 -7.95 13.71
CA THR A 121 -0.71 -7.48 12.50
C THR A 121 -1.05 -6.01 12.69
N ALA A 122 -0.55 -5.16 11.81
CA ALA A 122 -0.94 -3.76 11.75
C ALA A 122 -2.35 -3.65 11.15
N VAL A 123 -3.20 -2.81 11.75
CA VAL A 123 -4.59 -2.62 11.33
C VAL A 123 -4.84 -1.15 11.05
N ASN A 124 -5.33 -0.83 9.86
CA ASN A 124 -5.89 0.47 9.53
C ASN A 124 -7.32 0.31 8.98
N VAL A 125 -8.08 1.40 8.97
CA VAL A 125 -9.46 1.44 8.47
C VAL A 125 -9.73 2.71 7.69
N ALA A 126 -10.47 2.59 6.60
CA ALA A 126 -10.95 3.72 5.80
C ALA A 126 -12.46 3.55 5.49
N PHE A 127 -13.14 4.68 5.30
CA PHE A 127 -14.58 4.73 5.03
C PHE A 127 -14.87 5.46 3.72
N SER A 128 -15.78 4.92 2.92
CA SER A 128 -16.34 5.61 1.76
C SER A 128 -17.36 6.67 2.19
N GLN A 129 -17.75 7.55 1.27
CA GLN A 129 -18.82 8.53 1.52
C GLN A 129 -20.13 7.86 1.97
N SER A 130 -20.51 6.74 1.33
CA SER A 130 -21.71 5.98 1.71
C SER A 130 -21.56 5.33 3.08
N GLY A 131 -20.35 4.91 3.47
CA GLY A 131 -20.05 4.42 4.81
C GLY A 131 -20.19 5.49 5.89
N LEU A 132 -19.63 6.69 5.68
CA LEU A 132 -19.83 7.82 6.59
C LEU A 132 -21.32 8.17 6.72
N THR A 133 -22.04 8.18 5.60
CA THR A 133 -23.49 8.44 5.57
C THR A 133 -24.28 7.39 6.34
N ALA A 134 -23.92 6.11 6.21
CA ALA A 134 -24.52 5.01 6.98
C ALA A 134 -24.26 5.16 8.49
N LEU A 135 -23.18 5.83 8.88
CA LEU A 135 -22.87 6.21 10.25
C LEU A 135 -23.51 7.55 10.65
N GLY A 136 -24.32 8.18 9.81
CA GLY A 136 -24.94 9.48 10.09
C GLY A 136 -23.93 10.63 10.16
N ILE A 137 -22.74 10.46 9.58
CA ILE A 137 -21.74 11.52 9.42
C ILE A 137 -21.94 12.11 8.02
N THR A 138 -22.49 13.32 7.97
CA THR A 138 -22.88 13.98 6.71
C THR A 138 -22.08 15.25 6.43
N ASP A 139 -21.04 15.52 7.21
CA ASP A 139 -20.17 16.67 6.99
C ASP A 139 -19.46 16.52 5.63
N ASN A 140 -19.30 17.65 4.93
CA ASN A 140 -18.61 17.66 3.65
C ASN A 140 -17.09 17.62 3.89
N LEU A 141 -16.43 16.55 3.45
CA LEU A 141 -14.97 16.45 3.51
C LEU A 141 -14.26 17.33 2.49
N GLY A 142 -14.96 17.95 1.53
CA GLY A 142 -14.37 18.90 0.58
C GLY A 142 -13.69 18.26 -0.63
N ASP A 143 -13.94 16.98 -0.89
CA ASP A 143 -13.44 16.28 -2.08
C ASP A 143 -14.60 15.69 -2.90
N GLN A 144 -14.78 16.21 -4.11
CA GLN A 144 -15.90 15.82 -4.97
C GLN A 144 -15.80 14.38 -5.51
N PHE A 145 -14.58 13.87 -5.72
CA PHE A 145 -14.35 12.53 -6.25
C PHE A 145 -14.63 11.48 -5.18
N TYR A 146 -14.19 11.75 -3.94
CA TYR A 146 -14.54 10.97 -2.77
C TYR A 146 -16.07 10.92 -2.56
N SER A 147 -16.75 12.08 -2.61
CA SER A 147 -18.19 12.13 -2.37
C SER A 147 -19.02 11.41 -3.44
N GLN A 148 -18.54 11.34 -4.68
CA GLN A 148 -19.22 10.64 -5.78
C GLN A 148 -18.87 9.15 -5.83
N GLY A 149 -17.70 8.74 -5.32
CA GLY A 149 -17.19 7.38 -5.41
C GLY A 149 -16.51 7.10 -6.76
N GLN A 150 -15.58 6.13 -6.76
CA GLN A 150 -14.69 5.87 -7.90
C GLN A 150 -15.43 5.41 -9.17
N GLU A 151 -16.56 4.70 -9.06
CA GLU A 151 -17.31 4.25 -10.24
C GLU A 151 -17.81 5.44 -11.08
N ALA A 152 -18.26 6.52 -10.42
CA ALA A 152 -18.71 7.73 -11.10
C ALA A 152 -17.58 8.41 -11.91
N ASP A 153 -16.33 8.19 -11.51
CA ASP A 153 -15.13 8.74 -12.16
C ASP A 153 -14.46 7.75 -13.13
N SER A 154 -15.00 6.54 -13.29
CA SER A 154 -14.40 5.45 -14.08
C SER A 154 -14.02 5.84 -15.51
N ALA A 155 -14.87 6.65 -16.17
CA ALA A 155 -14.59 7.15 -17.52
C ALA A 155 -13.43 8.16 -17.56
N ALA A 156 -13.31 9.02 -16.53
CA ALA A 156 -12.25 10.03 -16.48
C ALA A 156 -10.87 9.41 -16.20
N ILE A 157 -10.84 8.34 -15.39
CA ILE A 157 -9.60 7.57 -15.12
C ILE A 157 -9.24 6.58 -16.24
N GLY A 158 -10.05 6.51 -17.30
CA GLY A 158 -9.74 5.76 -18.51
C GLY A 158 -10.12 4.28 -18.48
N ASP A 159 -10.97 3.85 -17.56
CA ASP A 159 -11.47 2.48 -17.55
C ASP A 159 -12.38 2.24 -18.77
N PRO A 160 -12.34 1.04 -19.40
CA PRO A 160 -13.16 0.72 -20.58
C PRO A 160 -14.66 0.56 -20.25
N GLY A 161 -15.08 0.97 -19.05
CA GLY A 161 -16.36 0.67 -18.41
C GLY A 161 -16.18 -0.22 -17.17
N THR A 162 -17.23 -0.32 -16.36
CA THR A 162 -17.20 -1.02 -15.06
C THR A 162 -17.67 -2.49 -15.16
N GLY A 163 -17.99 -2.98 -16.37
CA GLY A 163 -18.49 -4.34 -16.57
C GLY A 163 -17.49 -5.45 -16.23
N ASN A 164 -16.19 -5.13 -16.22
CA ASN A 164 -15.11 -6.06 -15.80
C ASN A 164 -14.66 -5.81 -14.35
N TRP A 165 -15.28 -4.87 -13.64
CA TRP A 165 -14.96 -4.65 -12.23
C TRP A 165 -15.49 -5.81 -11.39
N VAL A 166 -14.86 -6.04 -10.24
CA VAL A 166 -15.46 -6.89 -9.20
C VAL A 166 -16.79 -6.25 -8.80
N GLN A 167 -17.87 -7.02 -8.83
CA GLN A 167 -19.24 -6.51 -8.69
C GLN A 167 -19.48 -5.72 -7.41
N SER A 168 -18.75 -6.01 -6.32
CA SER A 168 -18.81 -5.26 -5.06
C SER A 168 -18.34 -3.81 -5.17
N PHE A 169 -17.48 -3.50 -6.15
CA PHE A 169 -16.97 -2.16 -6.42
C PHE A 169 -17.81 -1.39 -7.45
N ALA A 170 -18.75 -2.07 -8.14
CA ALA A 170 -19.77 -1.37 -8.90
C ALA A 170 -20.77 -0.75 -7.92
N GLY A 171 -20.98 0.55 -8.04
CA GLY A 171 -21.78 1.38 -7.15
C GLY A 171 -21.01 1.84 -5.91
N THR A 172 -21.78 2.07 -4.84
CA THR A 172 -21.28 2.62 -3.57
C THR A 172 -21.64 1.72 -2.38
N SER A 173 -21.79 0.41 -2.60
CA SER A 173 -22.18 -0.55 -1.55
C SER A 173 -21.08 -0.79 -0.51
N VAL A 174 -19.81 -0.63 -0.89
CA VAL A 174 -18.70 -0.69 0.06
C VAL A 174 -18.75 0.52 0.97
N HIS A 175 -18.90 0.29 2.27
CA HIS A 175 -18.93 1.33 3.30
C HIS A 175 -17.53 1.58 3.89
N GLY A 176 -16.68 0.57 3.93
CA GLY A 176 -15.32 0.72 4.40
C GLY A 176 -14.43 -0.46 4.06
N VAL A 177 -13.16 -0.31 4.42
CA VAL A 177 -12.12 -1.32 4.25
C VAL A 177 -11.24 -1.37 5.49
N PHE A 178 -10.97 -2.57 5.99
CA PHE A 178 -9.86 -2.80 6.91
C PHE A 178 -8.63 -3.24 6.13
N LEU A 179 -7.48 -2.65 6.44
CA LEU A 179 -6.17 -3.01 5.91
C LEU A 179 -5.42 -3.78 6.99
N LEU A 180 -5.02 -5.01 6.70
CA LEU A 180 -4.45 -5.96 7.67
C LEU A 180 -3.09 -6.40 7.17
N ALA A 181 -2.02 -5.84 7.74
CA ALA A 181 -0.66 -6.10 7.28
C ALA A 181 0.15 -6.90 8.31
N SER A 182 0.83 -7.96 7.88
CA SER A 182 1.69 -8.78 8.75
C SER A 182 2.85 -9.39 7.95
N ASP A 183 3.73 -10.08 8.66
CA ASP A 183 4.79 -10.92 8.10
C ASP A 183 4.31 -12.33 7.72
N THR A 184 3.16 -12.78 8.23
CA THR A 184 2.58 -14.10 7.91
C THR A 184 1.09 -14.01 7.58
N ILE A 185 0.61 -14.92 6.74
CA ILE A 185 -0.82 -15.04 6.43
C ILE A 185 -1.63 -15.50 7.65
N ASP A 186 -1.07 -16.39 8.47
CA ASP A 186 -1.73 -16.89 9.69
C ASP A 186 -2.08 -15.76 10.66
N ASN A 187 -1.18 -14.77 10.84
CA ASN A 187 -1.43 -13.61 11.69
C ASN A 187 -2.54 -12.70 11.11
N VAL A 188 -2.58 -12.57 9.78
CA VAL A 188 -3.65 -11.83 9.07
C VAL A 188 -4.99 -12.53 9.27
N ASP A 189 -5.06 -13.84 9.03
CA ASP A 189 -6.28 -14.63 9.18
C ASP A 189 -6.78 -14.67 10.63
N GLU A 190 -5.87 -14.81 11.61
CA GLU A 190 -6.22 -14.74 13.03
C GLU A 190 -6.79 -13.35 13.38
N THR A 191 -6.18 -12.28 12.89
CA THR A 191 -6.64 -10.91 13.16
C THR A 191 -7.98 -10.64 12.49
N LEU A 192 -8.17 -11.08 11.25
CA LEU A 192 -9.44 -10.99 10.55
C LEU A 192 -10.55 -11.77 11.28
N SER A 193 -10.27 -13.00 11.72
CA SER A 193 -11.22 -13.80 12.48
C SER A 193 -11.61 -13.12 13.80
N ASN A 194 -10.68 -12.45 14.47
CA ASN A 194 -10.97 -11.68 15.68
C ASN A 194 -11.83 -10.46 15.36
N LEU A 195 -11.47 -9.66 14.34
CA LEU A 195 -12.22 -8.47 13.92
C LEU A 195 -13.66 -8.81 13.52
N THR A 196 -13.84 -9.83 12.69
CA THR A 196 -15.17 -10.29 12.25
C THR A 196 -15.96 -10.89 13.41
N SER A 197 -15.32 -11.55 14.38
CA SER A 197 -15.99 -11.99 15.60
C SER A 197 -16.43 -10.83 16.51
N ILE A 198 -15.65 -9.75 16.60
CA ILE A 198 -16.00 -8.56 17.37
C ILE A 198 -17.20 -7.87 16.71
N LEU A 199 -17.08 -7.54 15.41
CA LEU A 199 -18.08 -6.80 14.66
C LEU A 199 -19.36 -7.61 14.47
N GLY A 200 -19.25 -8.91 14.22
CA GLY A 200 -20.40 -9.80 14.03
C GLY A 200 -21.37 -9.25 12.99
N ASP A 201 -22.67 -9.36 13.27
CA ASP A 201 -23.73 -8.92 12.36
C ASP A 201 -23.86 -7.39 12.20
N SER A 202 -22.97 -6.58 12.82
CA SER A 202 -22.97 -5.13 12.57
C SER A 202 -22.40 -4.76 11.20
N ILE A 203 -21.69 -5.69 10.55
CA ILE A 203 -21.19 -5.58 9.18
C ILE A 203 -21.52 -6.83 8.36
N GLY A 204 -21.53 -6.69 7.05
CA GLY A 204 -21.48 -7.78 6.09
C GLY A 204 -20.23 -7.63 5.24
N GLU A 205 -19.53 -8.74 5.02
CA GLU A 205 -18.42 -8.77 4.07
C GLU A 205 -18.93 -8.63 2.64
N LEU A 206 -18.22 -7.85 1.84
CA LEU A 206 -18.52 -7.64 0.42
C LEU A 206 -17.43 -8.22 -0.49
N HIS A 207 -16.16 -8.07 -0.10
CA HIS A 207 -15.02 -8.57 -0.88
C HIS A 207 -13.75 -8.63 -0.04
N ARG A 208 -12.78 -9.45 -0.45
CA ARG A 208 -11.44 -9.48 0.14
C ARG A 208 -10.39 -9.56 -0.96
N VAL A 209 -9.28 -8.85 -0.78
CA VAL A 209 -8.10 -8.96 -1.66
C VAL A 209 -6.87 -9.25 -0.82
N GLN A 210 -6.25 -10.41 -1.05
CA GLN A 210 -5.02 -10.81 -0.39
C GLN A 210 -3.83 -10.44 -1.28
N GLY A 211 -3.00 -9.53 -0.80
CA GLY A 211 -1.71 -9.18 -1.36
C GLY A 211 -0.54 -9.87 -0.65
N GLU A 212 0.55 -10.02 -1.40
CA GLU A 212 1.78 -10.63 -0.93
C GLU A 212 2.98 -10.04 -1.69
N ALA A 213 4.05 -9.70 -0.96
CA ALA A 213 5.34 -9.39 -1.54
C ALA A 213 5.88 -10.63 -2.29
N ARG A 214 6.35 -10.43 -3.52
CA ARG A 214 6.88 -11.51 -4.35
C ARG A 214 8.10 -12.19 -3.68
N PRO A 215 8.34 -13.47 -3.93
CA PRO A 215 9.32 -14.25 -3.17
C PRO A 215 10.77 -13.97 -3.60
N GLY A 216 11.72 -14.23 -2.69
CA GLY A 216 13.15 -14.28 -3.02
C GLY A 216 13.71 -12.94 -3.51
N SER A 217 14.43 -12.95 -4.63
CA SER A 217 15.01 -11.74 -5.23
C SER A 217 13.97 -10.76 -5.77
N GLU A 218 12.73 -11.20 -5.92
CA GLU A 218 11.62 -10.39 -6.41
C GLU A 218 10.91 -9.63 -5.28
N GLU A 219 11.33 -9.82 -4.02
CA GLU A 219 10.81 -9.05 -2.89
C GLU A 219 10.98 -7.54 -3.15
N GLY A 220 9.87 -6.80 -3.12
CA GLY A 220 9.81 -5.37 -3.48
C GLY A 220 9.50 -5.07 -4.95
N HIS A 221 9.47 -6.08 -5.82
CA HIS A 221 9.10 -5.93 -7.22
C HIS A 221 7.61 -6.20 -7.44
N GLU A 222 6.99 -5.50 -8.38
CA GLU A 222 5.66 -5.84 -8.90
C GLU A 222 5.73 -7.01 -9.90
N HIS A 223 4.59 -7.45 -10.44
CA HIS A 223 4.53 -8.70 -11.23
C HIS A 223 5.17 -8.61 -12.62
N PHE A 224 5.34 -7.42 -13.21
CA PHE A 224 6.19 -7.27 -14.40
C PHE A 224 7.69 -7.37 -14.07
N GLY A 225 8.06 -7.41 -12.79
CA GLY A 225 9.42 -7.59 -12.28
C GLY A 225 10.19 -6.29 -12.06
N TYR A 226 9.51 -5.15 -11.89
CA TYR A 226 10.14 -3.86 -11.61
C TYR A 226 10.08 -3.54 -10.13
N MET A 227 11.22 -3.12 -9.57
CA MET A 227 11.31 -2.64 -8.20
C MET A 227 10.42 -1.42 -7.99
N ASP A 228 9.47 -1.54 -7.07
CA ASP A 228 8.54 -0.46 -6.71
C ASP A 228 8.90 0.16 -5.34
N GLY A 229 8.21 1.23 -4.96
CA GLY A 229 8.36 1.90 -3.67
C GLY A 229 9.60 2.79 -3.54
N ILE A 230 10.38 3.02 -4.62
CA ILE A 230 11.61 3.82 -4.57
C ILE A 230 11.33 5.31 -4.33
N SER A 231 10.46 5.93 -5.15
CA SER A 231 10.19 7.37 -5.09
C SER A 231 8.88 7.64 -4.37
N GLN A 232 8.96 8.28 -3.21
CA GLN A 232 7.87 8.83 -2.41
C GLN A 232 8.17 10.29 -2.06
N PRO A 233 7.18 11.18 -1.90
CA PRO A 233 7.41 12.53 -1.38
C PRO A 233 8.01 12.49 0.03
N ALA A 234 8.83 13.48 0.37
CA ALA A 234 9.27 13.72 1.74
C ALA A 234 8.25 14.65 2.42
N VAL A 235 7.35 14.08 3.23
CA VAL A 235 6.31 14.84 3.91
C VAL A 235 6.94 15.61 5.07
N LYS A 236 6.82 16.95 5.07
CA LYS A 236 7.25 17.79 6.20
C LYS A 236 6.50 17.35 7.46
N GLY A 237 7.22 17.24 8.58
CA GLY A 237 6.67 16.65 9.81
C GLY A 237 6.85 15.14 9.94
N PHE A 238 7.29 14.45 8.88
CA PHE A 238 7.61 13.02 8.95
C PHE A 238 9.03 12.74 8.49
N THR A 239 9.44 13.30 7.35
CA THR A 239 10.79 13.16 6.81
C THR A 239 11.65 14.34 7.23
N GLN A 240 12.70 14.09 8.02
CA GLN A 240 13.61 15.15 8.50
C GLN A 240 14.60 15.60 7.42
N SER A 241 15.18 14.65 6.69
CA SER A 241 16.22 14.91 5.68
C SER A 241 15.85 14.22 4.36
N PRO A 242 15.21 14.95 3.41
CA PRO A 242 14.91 14.40 2.10
C PRO A 242 16.17 13.92 1.38
N LEU A 243 16.08 12.76 0.73
CA LEU A 243 17.17 12.24 -0.10
C LEU A 243 17.36 13.07 -1.38
N PRO A 244 18.54 13.05 -2.01
CA PRO A 244 18.76 13.74 -3.29
C PRO A 244 17.72 13.35 -4.35
N GLY A 245 17.02 14.35 -4.90
CA GLY A 245 15.93 14.19 -5.87
C GLY A 245 14.57 13.81 -5.30
N GLN A 246 14.45 13.63 -3.97
CA GLN A 246 13.17 13.52 -3.28
C GLN A 246 12.57 14.91 -3.07
N LEU A 247 11.33 15.14 -3.54
CA LEU A 247 10.65 16.41 -3.33
C LEU A 247 10.07 16.47 -1.91
N ALA A 248 10.36 17.55 -1.18
CA ALA A 248 9.68 17.84 0.07
C ALA A 248 8.34 18.53 -0.19
N VAL A 249 7.28 18.02 0.45
CA VAL A 249 5.92 18.56 0.33
C VAL A 249 5.39 18.95 1.70
N ASP A 250 4.48 19.92 1.74
CA ASP A 250 3.78 20.26 2.99
C ASP A 250 2.90 19.08 3.45
N ALA A 251 2.67 18.96 4.76
CA ALA A 251 1.91 17.85 5.33
C ALA A 251 0.50 17.75 4.75
N GLY A 252 -0.12 18.91 4.51
CA GLY A 252 -1.44 19.12 3.94
C GLY A 252 -1.64 18.59 2.51
N GLU A 253 -0.56 18.28 1.79
CA GLU A 253 -0.66 17.61 0.48
C GLU A 253 -1.03 16.12 0.63
N ILE A 254 -0.83 15.53 1.82
CA ILE A 254 -1.14 14.13 2.13
C ILE A 254 -2.19 14.02 3.25
N LEU A 255 -2.14 14.91 4.24
CA LEU A 255 -2.95 14.89 5.46
C LEU A 255 -4.00 16.00 5.44
N LEU A 256 -5.25 15.67 5.76
CA LEU A 256 -6.34 16.63 5.73
C LEU A 256 -6.19 17.67 6.84
N ALA A 257 -6.53 18.91 6.52
CA ALA A 257 -6.50 20.06 7.44
C ALA A 257 -5.13 20.38 8.07
N GLU A 258 -4.06 19.85 7.49
CA GLU A 258 -2.68 20.21 7.81
C GLU A 258 -2.16 21.32 6.90
N ASP A 259 -1.03 21.94 7.26
CA ASP A 259 -0.40 23.01 6.46
C ASP A 259 -0.20 22.54 5.02
N GLY A 260 -0.76 23.28 4.05
CA GLY A 260 -0.80 22.91 2.63
C GLY A 260 -2.21 22.56 2.12
N ASP A 261 -3.10 22.08 2.99
CA ASP A 261 -4.50 21.82 2.63
C ASP A 261 -5.34 23.10 2.74
N SER A 262 -5.58 23.74 1.61
CA SER A 262 -6.41 24.96 1.53
C SER A 262 -7.92 24.70 1.55
N THR A 263 -8.34 23.43 1.61
CA THR A 263 -9.76 23.05 1.59
C THR A 263 -10.35 23.20 2.99
N THR A 264 -11.59 23.70 3.08
CA THR A 264 -12.32 23.69 4.35
C THR A 264 -12.72 22.27 4.71
N ARG A 265 -12.08 21.70 5.72
CA ARG A 265 -12.39 20.36 6.25
C ARG A 265 -13.19 20.44 7.56
N PRO A 266 -14.02 19.43 7.89
CA PRO A 266 -14.57 19.28 9.22
C PRO A 266 -13.43 19.09 10.25
N PRO A 267 -13.50 19.69 11.46
CA PRO A 267 -12.40 19.61 12.42
C PRO A 267 -12.00 18.18 12.81
N TRP A 268 -12.94 17.22 12.79
CA TRP A 268 -12.67 15.82 13.12
C TRP A 268 -11.90 15.06 12.03
N ALA A 269 -11.81 15.62 10.82
CA ALA A 269 -11.14 14.98 9.69
C ALA A 269 -9.63 15.28 9.64
N LYS A 270 -9.16 16.18 10.51
CA LYS A 270 -7.74 16.52 10.63
C LYS A 270 -6.90 15.23 10.78
N ASP A 271 -5.72 15.21 10.16
CA ASP A 271 -4.76 14.09 10.19
C ASP A 271 -5.22 12.81 9.45
N GLY A 272 -6.45 12.81 8.93
CA GLY A 272 -6.92 11.80 7.98
C GLY A 272 -6.27 11.94 6.60
N SER A 273 -6.55 10.99 5.71
CA SER A 273 -6.14 11.05 4.31
C SER A 273 -7.15 10.30 3.43
N PHE A 274 -7.21 10.63 2.14
CA PHE A 274 -8.04 9.90 1.19
C PHE A 274 -7.28 8.71 0.62
N LEU A 275 -7.88 7.51 0.71
CA LEU A 275 -7.33 6.30 0.12
C LEU A 275 -7.97 6.04 -1.25
N VAL A 276 -7.13 5.94 -2.29
CA VAL A 276 -7.53 5.48 -3.61
C VAL A 276 -7.10 4.02 -3.78
N PHE A 277 -8.06 3.10 -3.70
CA PHE A 277 -7.82 1.68 -3.98
C PHE A 277 -8.07 1.35 -5.44
N ARG A 278 -7.21 0.52 -6.05
CA ARG A 278 -7.35 -0.02 -7.40
C ARG A 278 -6.90 -1.47 -7.42
N GLN A 279 -7.79 -2.40 -7.77
CA GLN A 279 -7.42 -3.79 -8.04
C GLN A 279 -7.05 -3.94 -9.52
N MET A 280 -5.75 -3.98 -9.81
CA MET A 280 -5.22 -3.96 -11.18
C MET A 280 -4.64 -5.32 -11.56
N GLU A 281 -5.34 -6.09 -12.38
CA GLU A 281 -4.80 -7.34 -12.95
C GLU A 281 -3.66 -7.03 -13.94
N GLN A 282 -2.56 -7.78 -13.83
CA GLN A 282 -1.38 -7.62 -14.67
C GLN A 282 -1.22 -8.81 -15.61
N LEU A 283 -1.26 -8.55 -16.91
CA LEU A 283 -1.07 -9.56 -17.96
C LEU A 283 0.43 -9.79 -18.24
N VAL A 284 1.11 -10.47 -17.30
CA VAL A 284 2.58 -10.63 -17.29
C VAL A 284 3.11 -11.38 -18.52
N PRO A 285 2.54 -12.53 -18.93
CA PRO A 285 3.02 -13.22 -20.14
C PRO A 285 2.88 -12.37 -21.40
N GLU A 286 1.78 -11.63 -21.53
CA GLU A 286 1.51 -10.72 -22.64
C GLU A 286 2.50 -9.56 -22.68
N PHE A 287 2.78 -8.95 -21.53
CA PHE A 287 3.78 -7.89 -21.42
C PHE A 287 5.18 -8.40 -21.83
N ASN A 288 5.59 -9.55 -21.30
CA ASN A 288 6.89 -10.15 -21.64
C ASN A 288 6.99 -10.48 -23.13
N LYS A 289 5.93 -11.06 -23.71
CA LYS A 289 5.86 -11.34 -25.15
C LYS A 289 5.96 -10.06 -25.97
N PHE A 290 5.25 -9.00 -25.57
CA PHE A 290 5.29 -7.71 -26.26
C PHE A 290 6.72 -7.15 -26.30
N LEU A 291 7.48 -7.23 -25.20
CA LEU A 291 8.87 -6.79 -25.16
C LEU A 291 9.76 -7.60 -26.10
N LEU A 292 9.64 -8.94 -26.07
CA LEU A 292 10.42 -9.85 -26.90
C LEU A 292 10.14 -9.69 -28.40
N ASP A 293 8.90 -9.38 -28.76
CA ASP A 293 8.50 -9.17 -30.15
C ASP A 293 8.95 -7.78 -30.68
N ASN A 294 9.30 -6.83 -29.81
CA ASN A 294 9.59 -5.43 -30.17
C ASN A 294 10.92 -4.91 -29.55
N PRO A 295 12.05 -5.63 -29.66
CA PRO A 295 13.30 -5.19 -29.05
C PRO A 295 13.77 -3.85 -29.65
N ILE A 296 14.30 -2.96 -28.81
CA ILE A 296 15.03 -1.78 -29.29
C ILE A 296 16.30 -2.23 -29.99
N SER A 297 16.50 -1.78 -31.22
CA SER A 297 17.66 -2.14 -32.04
C SER A 297 18.71 -1.04 -32.01
N GLU A 298 19.88 -1.35 -31.46
CA GLU A 298 21.10 -0.53 -31.54
C GLU A 298 22.24 -1.42 -32.06
N PRO A 299 22.44 -1.50 -33.38
CA PRO A 299 23.37 -2.45 -33.99
C PRO A 299 24.80 -2.32 -33.46
N GLY A 300 25.38 -3.44 -33.03
CA GLY A 300 26.72 -3.50 -32.47
C GLY A 300 26.83 -3.03 -31.01
N ILE A 301 25.71 -2.67 -30.40
CA ILE A 301 25.65 -2.21 -29.00
C ILE A 301 24.74 -3.11 -28.15
N LEU A 302 23.52 -3.39 -28.64
CA LEU A 302 22.54 -4.21 -27.92
C LEU A 302 22.28 -5.54 -28.64
N THR A 303 22.20 -6.61 -27.86
CA THR A 303 21.53 -7.85 -28.27
C THR A 303 20.01 -7.65 -28.31
N SER A 304 19.28 -8.58 -28.94
CA SER A 304 17.80 -8.55 -28.93
C SER A 304 17.23 -8.66 -27.51
N GLU A 305 17.89 -9.40 -26.62
CA GLU A 305 17.47 -9.56 -25.23
C GLU A 305 17.65 -8.25 -24.46
N GLU A 306 18.82 -7.61 -24.57
CA GLU A 306 19.07 -6.30 -23.96
C GLU A 306 18.14 -5.22 -24.53
N GLY A 307 17.85 -5.27 -25.83
CA GLY A 307 16.88 -4.38 -26.47
C GLY A 307 15.45 -4.56 -25.95
N SER A 308 15.06 -5.79 -25.61
CA SER A 308 13.75 -6.09 -24.99
C SER A 308 13.69 -5.57 -23.55
N ALA A 309 14.76 -5.79 -22.78
CA ALA A 309 14.89 -5.28 -21.41
C ALA A 309 14.87 -3.74 -21.39
N LEU A 310 15.59 -3.10 -22.32
CA LEU A 310 15.61 -1.65 -22.49
C LEU A 310 14.22 -1.11 -22.87
N LEU A 311 13.47 -1.78 -23.74
CA LEU A 311 12.10 -1.36 -24.08
C LEU A 311 11.23 -1.29 -22.82
N GLY A 312 11.23 -2.35 -22.01
CA GLY A 312 10.46 -2.36 -20.78
C GLY A 312 10.94 -1.28 -19.81
N ALA A 313 12.26 -1.11 -19.65
CA ALA A 313 12.83 -0.05 -18.82
C ALA A 313 12.44 1.36 -19.29
N ARG A 314 12.32 1.58 -20.60
CA ARG A 314 11.86 2.85 -21.18
C ARG A 314 10.35 3.06 -21.06
N MET A 315 9.54 1.99 -21.05
CA MET A 315 8.11 2.08 -20.76
C MET A 315 7.87 2.49 -19.29
N VAL A 316 8.65 1.92 -18.36
CA VAL A 316 8.53 2.22 -16.92
C VAL A 316 9.24 3.53 -16.55
N GLY A 317 10.38 3.83 -17.17
CA GLY A 317 11.31 4.89 -16.79
C GLY A 317 12.35 4.44 -15.75
N ARG A 318 12.39 3.14 -15.42
CA ARG A 318 13.38 2.49 -14.57
C ARG A 318 13.63 1.07 -15.08
N TRP A 319 14.85 0.58 -14.91
CA TRP A 319 15.15 -0.85 -15.07
C TRP A 319 14.48 -1.68 -13.98
N LYS A 320 14.40 -3.00 -14.20
CA LYS A 320 13.82 -3.93 -13.22
C LYS A 320 14.47 -3.82 -11.84
N SER A 321 15.79 -3.62 -11.81
CA SER A 321 16.58 -3.37 -10.60
C SER A 321 16.12 -2.15 -9.78
N GLY A 322 15.52 -1.15 -10.44
CA GLY A 322 15.22 0.17 -9.89
C GLY A 322 16.07 1.31 -10.44
N ALA A 323 17.14 1.04 -11.20
CA ALA A 323 17.98 2.09 -11.78
C ALA A 323 17.17 2.99 -12.75
N PRO A 324 17.19 4.33 -12.60
CA PRO A 324 16.43 5.21 -13.49
C PRO A 324 17.09 5.32 -14.86
N VAL A 325 16.30 5.15 -15.94
CA VAL A 325 16.83 5.25 -17.32
C VAL A 325 17.34 6.65 -17.64
N ASP A 326 16.91 7.67 -16.89
CA ASP A 326 17.45 9.03 -17.03
C ASP A 326 18.95 9.12 -16.68
N LEU A 327 19.42 8.27 -15.76
CA LEU A 327 20.84 8.18 -15.35
C LEU A 327 21.58 7.01 -16.02
N ALA A 328 20.88 5.90 -16.28
CA ALA A 328 21.40 4.69 -16.91
C ALA A 328 20.60 4.39 -18.21
N PRO A 329 20.80 5.16 -19.30
CA PRO A 329 19.87 5.20 -20.43
C PRO A 329 19.93 4.03 -21.41
N LEU A 330 20.97 3.19 -21.30
CA LEU A 330 21.24 2.14 -22.29
C LEU A 330 21.41 0.75 -21.68
N PHE A 331 22.02 0.67 -20.49
CA PHE A 331 22.21 -0.57 -19.74
C PHE A 331 21.76 -0.37 -18.30
N ASP A 332 21.32 -1.45 -17.65
CA ASP A 332 21.00 -1.46 -16.23
C ASP A 332 22.26 -1.17 -15.40
N ASP A 333 22.06 -0.56 -14.23
CA ASP A 333 23.09 -0.35 -13.22
C ASP A 333 22.55 -0.77 -11.84
N PRO A 334 22.68 -2.05 -11.47
CA PRO A 334 22.24 -2.53 -10.17
C PRO A 334 22.92 -1.85 -8.98
N THR A 335 24.13 -1.29 -9.17
CA THR A 335 24.85 -0.56 -8.11
C THR A 335 24.25 0.83 -7.90
N LEU A 336 23.81 1.49 -8.97
CA LEU A 336 22.99 2.69 -8.88
C LEU A 336 21.63 2.38 -8.25
N ALA A 337 21.00 1.27 -8.63
CA ALA A 337 19.66 0.92 -8.19
C ALA A 337 19.51 0.79 -6.68
N VAL A 338 20.49 0.17 -6.00
CA VAL A 338 20.49 -0.05 -4.55
C VAL A 338 21.05 1.13 -3.74
N ASP A 339 21.36 2.26 -4.39
CA ASP A 339 21.88 3.45 -3.72
C ASP A 339 20.78 4.50 -3.57
N PRO A 340 20.13 4.63 -2.39
CA PRO A 340 19.03 5.57 -2.19
C PRO A 340 19.46 7.04 -2.31
N THR A 341 20.76 7.34 -2.27
CA THR A 341 21.27 8.70 -2.46
C THR A 341 21.43 9.09 -3.93
N ARG A 342 21.38 8.10 -4.85
CA ARG A 342 21.57 8.30 -6.29
C ARG A 342 20.39 7.83 -7.14
N ASN A 343 19.70 6.76 -6.76
CA ASN A 343 18.64 6.12 -7.56
C ASN A 343 17.40 7.00 -7.78
N ASN A 344 17.29 8.13 -7.07
CA ASN A 344 16.23 9.12 -7.25
C ASN A 344 16.74 10.52 -7.63
N ASN A 345 18.07 10.71 -7.75
CA ASN A 345 18.71 12.00 -7.92
C ASN A 345 18.80 12.44 -9.40
N PHE A 346 17.65 12.77 -9.99
CA PHE A 346 17.54 13.21 -11.38
C PHE A 346 16.31 14.11 -11.58
N THR A 347 16.26 14.87 -12.68
CA THR A 347 15.17 15.83 -12.96
C THR A 347 14.59 15.70 -14.37
N TYR A 348 15.13 14.81 -15.21
CA TYR A 348 14.94 14.75 -16.66
C TYR A 348 15.51 15.94 -17.46
N LEU A 349 16.15 16.90 -16.79
CA LEU A 349 16.86 18.02 -17.41
C LEU A 349 18.35 17.70 -17.50
N HIS A 350 18.96 17.99 -18.65
CA HIS A 350 20.37 17.74 -18.94
C HIS A 350 20.98 18.97 -19.63
N ASP A 351 22.28 19.18 -19.45
CA ASP A 351 23.01 20.33 -20.04
C ASP A 351 22.99 20.32 -21.58
N ASP A 352 22.77 19.16 -22.18
CA ASP A 352 22.62 18.96 -23.61
C ASP A 352 21.15 19.02 -24.05
N GLN A 353 20.72 20.25 -24.32
CA GLN A 353 19.68 20.57 -25.29
C GLN A 353 18.20 20.48 -24.86
N SER A 354 17.45 21.38 -25.49
CA SER A 354 16.03 21.33 -25.86
C SER A 354 15.14 20.37 -25.06
N ASN A 355 14.08 20.95 -24.49
CA ASN A 355 12.92 20.28 -23.88
C ASN A 355 12.17 19.26 -24.76
N THR A 356 12.74 18.82 -25.88
CA THR A 356 12.21 17.79 -26.79
C THR A 356 13.06 16.50 -26.83
N ASN A 357 14.19 16.43 -26.10
CA ASN A 357 15.09 15.27 -26.12
C ASN A 357 14.50 14.08 -25.32
N GLN A 358 14.39 12.91 -25.97
CA GLN A 358 13.89 11.67 -25.37
C GLN A 358 14.96 10.56 -25.36
N THR A 359 16.22 10.87 -25.66
CA THR A 359 17.30 9.88 -25.75
C THR A 359 17.48 9.13 -24.43
N ARG A 360 17.46 9.84 -23.29
CA ARG A 360 17.62 9.26 -21.95
C ARG A 360 16.33 8.62 -21.42
N CYS A 361 15.23 9.36 -21.44
CA CYS A 361 13.93 8.90 -20.92
C CYS A 361 12.79 9.38 -21.82
N PRO A 362 11.87 8.50 -22.28
CA PRO A 362 10.68 8.93 -23.02
C PRO A 362 9.77 9.83 -22.20
N PHE A 363 9.10 10.80 -22.83
CA PHE A 363 8.04 11.59 -22.18
C PHE A 363 6.84 10.74 -21.74
N SER A 364 6.67 9.57 -22.37
CA SER A 364 5.60 8.62 -22.08
C SER A 364 5.96 7.58 -21.01
N ALA A 365 7.17 7.61 -20.45
CA ALA A 365 7.58 6.67 -19.42
C ALA A 365 6.69 6.80 -18.17
N HIS A 366 6.32 5.69 -17.55
CA HIS A 366 5.40 5.66 -16.40
C HIS A 366 5.83 6.62 -15.29
N THR A 367 7.08 6.56 -14.83
CA THR A 367 7.60 7.41 -13.75
C THR A 367 7.72 8.89 -14.13
N ARG A 368 7.88 9.21 -15.42
CA ARG A 368 7.90 10.60 -15.93
C ARG A 368 6.50 11.17 -16.08
N LYS A 369 5.52 10.34 -16.44
CA LYS A 369 4.10 10.73 -16.47
C LYS A 369 3.56 11.00 -15.06
N THR A 370 3.86 10.13 -14.11
CA THR A 370 3.33 10.23 -12.74
C THR A 370 4.07 11.22 -11.86
N ARG A 371 5.35 11.49 -12.15
CA ARG A 371 6.13 12.58 -11.54
C ARG A 371 7.02 13.23 -12.60
N PRO A 372 6.55 14.30 -13.26
CA PRO A 372 7.24 14.93 -14.40
C PRO A 372 8.48 15.76 -14.04
N ARG A 373 8.73 16.04 -12.76
CA ARG A 373 9.92 16.75 -12.26
C ARG A 373 10.20 18.03 -13.07
N GLY A 374 11.37 18.15 -13.68
CA GLY A 374 11.80 19.33 -14.42
C GLY A 374 11.05 19.59 -15.74
N ASP A 375 10.19 18.68 -16.20
CA ASP A 375 9.30 18.97 -17.34
C ASP A 375 8.33 20.12 -17.03
N PHE A 376 8.00 20.32 -15.75
CA PHE A 376 7.31 21.50 -15.26
C PHE A 376 8.18 22.17 -14.19
N SER A 377 8.72 23.35 -14.51
CA SER A 377 9.55 24.12 -13.59
C SER A 377 8.81 25.38 -13.13
N PRO A 378 8.69 25.65 -11.82
CA PRO A 378 9.13 24.81 -10.70
C PRO A 378 8.35 23.49 -10.62
N GLU A 379 8.97 22.44 -10.03
CA GLU A 379 8.30 21.15 -9.81
C GLU A 379 7.07 21.36 -8.91
N ASN A 380 5.97 20.74 -9.30
CA ASN A 380 4.68 20.88 -8.62
C ASN A 380 4.65 20.04 -7.33
N THR A 381 4.34 20.67 -6.19
CA THR A 381 4.22 19.98 -4.89
C THR A 381 2.87 19.31 -4.66
N ALA A 382 1.81 19.77 -5.35
CA ALA A 382 0.42 19.42 -5.04
C ALA A 382 -0.09 18.13 -5.71
N ASN A 383 0.68 17.54 -6.63
CA ASN A 383 0.30 16.30 -7.33
C ASN A 383 1.15 15.10 -6.91
N HIS A 384 1.68 15.13 -5.70
CA HIS A 384 2.39 14.03 -5.09
C HIS A 384 1.45 13.14 -4.30
N ILE A 385 1.72 11.83 -4.31
CA ILE A 385 0.97 10.83 -3.54
C ILE A 385 1.94 9.95 -2.75
N ILE A 386 1.52 9.51 -1.57
CA ILE A 386 2.12 8.33 -0.93
C ILE A 386 1.48 7.09 -1.54
N ARG A 387 2.30 6.13 -1.94
CA ARG A 387 1.82 4.85 -2.46
C ARG A 387 2.12 3.73 -1.48
N ALA A 388 1.13 2.87 -1.26
CA ALA A 388 1.20 1.71 -0.35
C ALA A 388 0.66 0.42 -0.99
N GLY A 389 0.81 0.30 -2.32
CA GLY A 389 0.40 -0.89 -3.07
C GLY A 389 1.21 -2.14 -2.73
N ILE A 390 0.62 -3.30 -3.03
CA ILE A 390 1.21 -4.63 -2.85
C ILE A 390 0.77 -5.54 -4.01
N PRO A 391 1.65 -6.41 -4.55
CA PRO A 391 1.26 -7.40 -5.56
C PRO A 391 0.20 -8.38 -5.03
N TYR A 392 -0.57 -9.00 -5.93
CA TYR A 392 -1.55 -10.03 -5.57
C TYR A 392 -1.63 -11.10 -6.66
N GLY A 393 -1.96 -12.32 -6.24
CA GLY A 393 -2.01 -13.48 -7.13
C GLY A 393 -0.71 -14.27 -7.16
N PRO A 394 -0.70 -15.43 -7.84
CA PRO A 394 0.48 -16.27 -7.96
C PRO A 394 1.53 -15.66 -8.89
N GLU A 395 2.75 -16.18 -8.83
CA GLU A 395 3.77 -15.92 -9.85
C GLU A 395 3.29 -16.40 -11.23
N GLY A 396 3.54 -15.60 -12.26
CA GLY A 396 3.07 -15.80 -13.64
C GLY A 396 4.11 -16.36 -14.61
#